data_AF-A0A4S8L0F3-F1
#
_entry.id   AF-A0A4S8L0F3-F1
#
_cell.length_a   1.000
_cell.length_b   1.000
_cell.length_c   1.000
_cell.angle_alpha   90.00
_cell.angle_beta   90.00
_cell.angle_gamma   90.00
#
_symmetry.space_group_name_H-M   'P 1'
#
loop_
_entity.id
_entity.type
_entity.pdbx_description
1 polymer ?
#
loop_
_entity_poly.entity_id
_entity_poly.type
_entity_poly.pdbx_seq_one_letter_code
_entity_poly.pdbx_strand_id
1 'polypeptide(L)'
;MGSHRWQDIYFRHLFLHGHGYALLYPKPNRIGTEPQPHLEQLYEEGLRVGDVGMIRNSGNFITLFNIFQPSEAPINRVYGVPDGFQLLDCHQNSFVTQDQYHSPNTRVCSEKAHEMRLNADGTVLAGAFGPGVGVEIQFSHSEGSVLSLPEGADQVDYLKTRPIRDYAAKNAESWYRFLTDELGMDAYNGSLYVITGYDRARCYENLSFKTSSKAASLSARFS
;
A
#
# COMPACT_ATOMS: atom_id res chain seq x y z
N MET A 1 -8.77 7.07 22.08
CA MET A 1 -9.03 8.31 21.31
C MET A 1 -7.77 8.60 20.50
N GLY A 2 -7.84 8.38 19.18
CA GLY A 2 -6.68 8.15 18.33
C GLY A 2 -5.79 9.37 18.15
N SER A 3 -4.49 9.20 18.31
CA SER A 3 -3.54 10.13 17.70
C SER A 3 -3.78 10.10 16.20
N HIS A 4 -3.91 11.27 15.57
CA HIS A 4 -4.07 11.37 14.12
C HIS A 4 -2.74 11.01 13.47
N ARG A 5 -2.54 9.73 13.19
CA ARG A 5 -1.32 9.25 12.56
C ARG A 5 -1.38 9.50 11.05
N TRP A 6 -0.25 9.85 10.44
CA TRP A 6 -0.20 10.30 9.04
C TRP A 6 -0.72 9.27 8.05
N GLN A 7 -0.47 7.99 8.28
CA GLN A 7 -0.98 6.91 7.45
C GLN A 7 -2.51 6.77 7.50
N ASP A 8 -3.16 7.14 8.62
CA ASP A 8 -4.62 7.08 8.73
C ASP A 8 -5.26 8.21 7.91
N ILE A 9 -4.64 9.40 7.91
CA ILE A 9 -5.03 10.52 7.06
C ILE A 9 -4.86 10.13 5.59
N TYR A 10 -3.67 9.63 5.24
CA TYR A 10 -3.33 9.18 3.88
C TYR A 10 -4.31 8.13 3.35
N PHE A 11 -4.49 7.04 4.11
CA PHE A 11 -5.42 5.98 3.76
C PHE A 11 -6.83 6.52 3.54
N ARG A 12 -7.40 7.24 4.51
CA ARG A 12 -8.80 7.69 4.44
C ARG A 12 -9.08 8.57 3.21
N HIS A 13 -8.14 9.43 2.83
CA HIS A 13 -8.31 10.29 1.66
C HIS A 13 -8.21 9.56 0.34
N LEU A 14 -7.36 8.52 0.25
CA LEU A 14 -7.15 7.78 -0.99
C LEU A 14 -8.07 6.55 -1.12
N PHE A 15 -8.54 6.00 -0.01
CA PHE A 15 -9.40 4.81 0.04
C PHE A 15 -10.71 5.01 -0.75
N LEU A 16 -11.22 6.24 -0.79
CA LEU A 16 -12.45 6.59 -1.50
C LEU A 16 -12.35 6.40 -3.02
N HIS A 17 -11.14 6.29 -3.57
CA HIS A 17 -10.92 5.98 -5.00
C HIS A 17 -11.12 4.50 -5.33
N GLY A 18 -11.27 3.62 -4.34
CA GLY A 18 -11.62 2.21 -4.57
C GLY A 18 -10.46 1.31 -5.01
N HIS A 19 -9.21 1.77 -4.93
CA HIS A 19 -8.00 1.00 -5.31
C HIS A 19 -7.39 0.19 -4.15
N GLY A 20 -8.17 -0.08 -3.09
CA GLY A 20 -7.70 -0.78 -1.89
C GLY A 20 -7.00 0.12 -0.89
N TYR A 21 -6.04 -0.44 -0.13
CA TYR A 21 -5.37 0.28 0.96
C TYR A 21 -4.09 0.96 0.46
N ALA A 22 -4.10 2.29 0.38
CA ALA A 22 -2.90 3.06 0.03
C ALA A 22 -1.89 3.04 1.19
N LEU A 23 -0.72 2.44 0.96
CA LEU A 23 0.39 2.42 1.93
C LEU A 23 1.18 3.74 1.86
N LEU A 24 1.48 4.31 3.02
CA LEU A 24 2.32 5.51 3.10
C LEU A 24 3.78 5.17 2.72
N TYR A 25 4.26 3.99 3.13
CA TYR A 25 5.57 3.46 2.77
C TYR A 25 5.40 2.05 2.20
N PRO A 26 5.10 1.91 0.89
CA PRO A 26 4.85 0.62 0.25
C PRO A 26 6.10 -0.27 0.13
N LYS A 27 7.32 0.28 0.28
CA LYS A 27 8.54 -0.50 0.18
C LYS A 27 8.61 -1.50 1.35
N PRO A 28 8.80 -2.81 1.09
CA PRO A 28 8.96 -3.79 2.16
C PRO A 28 10.14 -3.43 3.06
N ASN A 29 9.96 -3.57 4.37
CA ASN A 29 11.06 -3.44 5.31
C ASN A 29 11.97 -4.67 5.24
N ARG A 30 13.28 -4.42 5.26
CA ARG A 30 14.25 -5.49 5.51
C ARG A 30 14.08 -6.01 6.93
N ILE A 31 13.99 -7.31 7.06
CA ILE A 31 13.86 -8.02 8.33
C ILE A 31 15.25 -8.44 8.79
N GLY A 32 15.57 -8.14 10.05
CA GLY A 32 16.89 -8.34 10.63
C GLY A 32 17.88 -7.21 10.34
N THR A 33 19.05 -7.26 10.97
CA THR A 33 20.14 -6.29 10.80
C THR A 33 21.17 -6.71 9.77
N GLU A 34 21.23 -8.01 9.45
CA GLU A 34 22.22 -8.59 8.53
C GLU A 34 21.61 -8.84 7.15
N PRO A 35 22.37 -8.63 6.06
CA PRO A 35 21.94 -8.99 4.72
C PRO A 35 21.68 -10.50 4.62
N GLN A 36 20.49 -10.86 4.14
CA GLN A 36 20.12 -12.25 3.88
C GLN A 36 19.90 -12.43 2.38
N PRO A 37 20.88 -12.97 1.62
CA PRO A 37 20.81 -13.03 0.16
C PRO A 37 19.54 -13.71 -0.37
N HIS A 38 19.04 -14.72 0.34
CA HIS A 38 17.83 -15.46 -0.01
C HIS A 38 16.53 -14.66 0.20
N LEU A 39 16.58 -13.53 0.93
CA LEU A 39 15.46 -12.62 1.13
C LEU A 39 15.55 -11.38 0.22
N GLU A 40 16.70 -11.10 -0.40
CA GLU A 40 16.86 -9.92 -1.28
C GLU A 40 15.87 -9.98 -2.45
N GLN A 41 15.73 -11.14 -3.09
CA GLN A 41 14.72 -11.35 -4.13
C GLN A 41 13.31 -11.10 -3.60
N LEU A 42 13.03 -11.45 -2.33
CA LEU A 42 11.71 -11.20 -1.75
C LEU A 42 11.41 -9.71 -1.64
N TYR A 43 12.40 -8.92 -1.24
CA TYR A 43 12.30 -7.47 -1.09
C TYR A 43 12.24 -6.74 -2.43
N GLU A 44 12.94 -7.23 -3.45
CA GLU A 44 12.90 -6.68 -4.81
C GLU A 44 11.54 -6.90 -5.47
N GLU A 45 10.98 -8.11 -5.35
CA GLU A 45 9.68 -8.45 -5.90
C GLU A 45 8.51 -7.74 -5.18
N GLY A 46 8.71 -7.30 -3.94
CA GLY A 46 7.72 -6.53 -3.19
C GLY A 46 6.64 -7.39 -2.52
N LEU A 47 5.50 -6.73 -2.25
CA LEU A 47 4.29 -7.39 -1.73
C LEU A 47 3.63 -8.24 -2.81
N ARG A 48 3.01 -9.35 -2.41
CA ARG A 48 2.38 -10.34 -3.30
C ARG A 48 0.96 -10.66 -2.89
N VAL A 49 0.16 -11.12 -3.84
CA VAL A 49 -1.13 -11.75 -3.54
C VAL A 49 -0.89 -12.97 -2.64
N GLY A 50 -1.72 -13.11 -1.61
CA GLY A 50 -1.64 -14.16 -0.61
C GLY A 50 -0.80 -13.80 0.61
N ASP A 51 -0.04 -12.70 0.57
CA ASP A 51 0.68 -12.21 1.74
C ASP A 51 -0.31 -11.88 2.86
N VAL A 52 -0.06 -12.47 4.03
CA VAL A 52 -0.75 -12.20 5.29
C VAL A 52 0.13 -11.31 6.13
N GLY A 53 -0.43 -10.25 6.69
CA GLY A 53 0.37 -9.29 7.40
C GLY A 53 -0.40 -8.16 8.04
N MET A 54 0.35 -7.15 8.47
CA MET A 54 -0.19 -5.99 9.17
C MET A 54 0.40 -4.69 8.63
N ILE A 55 -0.39 -3.63 8.72
CA ILE A 55 0.08 -2.27 8.45
C ILE A 55 0.55 -1.67 9.76
N ARG A 56 1.85 -1.33 9.85
CA ARG A 56 2.41 -0.66 11.03
C ARG A 56 1.93 0.80 11.10
N ASN A 57 2.07 1.38 12.29
CA ASN A 57 1.85 2.81 12.53
C ASN A 57 2.77 3.71 11.69
N SER A 58 3.91 3.19 11.23
CA SER A 58 4.77 3.87 10.27
C SER A 58 4.10 3.99 8.90
N GLY A 59 3.15 3.11 8.55
CA GLY A 59 2.46 3.10 7.25
C GLY A 59 3.05 2.15 6.22
N ASN A 60 4.00 1.28 6.65
CA ASN A 60 4.48 0.15 5.86
C ASN A 60 3.71 -1.13 6.23
N PHE A 61 3.63 -2.04 5.27
CA PHE A 61 3.16 -3.40 5.50
C PHE A 61 4.30 -4.28 6.02
N ILE A 62 3.98 -5.23 6.91
CA ILE A 62 4.86 -6.34 7.28
C ILE A 62 4.20 -7.62 6.80
N THR A 63 4.88 -8.36 5.95
CA THR A 63 4.47 -9.71 5.59
C THR A 63 4.93 -10.69 6.67
N LEU A 64 3.98 -11.48 7.20
CA LEU A 64 4.24 -12.53 8.17
C LEU A 64 4.50 -13.86 7.44
N PHE A 65 3.60 -14.22 6.52
CA PHE A 65 3.67 -15.40 5.68
C PHE A 65 2.76 -15.21 4.45
N ASN A 66 2.77 -16.15 3.51
CA ASN A 66 1.93 -16.17 2.32
C ASN A 66 1.14 -17.48 2.24
N ILE A 67 -0.18 -17.38 2.09
CA ILE A 67 -1.11 -18.53 2.10
C ILE A 67 -0.99 -19.45 0.87
N PHE A 68 -0.36 -18.96 -0.21
CA PHE A 68 -0.15 -19.68 -1.46
C PHE A 68 1.25 -20.28 -1.56
N GLN A 69 2.08 -20.14 -0.52
CA GLN A 69 3.42 -20.68 -0.47
C GLN A 69 3.54 -21.74 0.62
N PRO A 70 4.34 -22.81 0.42
CA PRO A 70 4.55 -23.83 1.46
C PRO A 70 5.29 -23.24 2.67
N SER A 71 5.23 -23.92 3.82
CA SER A 71 5.94 -23.51 5.06
C SER A 71 7.44 -23.34 4.84
N GLU A 72 8.02 -24.10 3.91
CA GLU A 72 9.43 -24.07 3.56
C GLU A 72 9.76 -23.00 2.51
N ALA A 73 8.80 -22.21 2.03
CA ALA A 73 9.13 -21.10 1.13
C ALA A 73 9.91 -20.02 1.89
N PRO A 74 10.87 -19.32 1.24
CA PRO A 74 11.64 -18.25 1.89
C PRO A 74 10.76 -17.23 2.65
N ILE A 75 9.64 -16.80 2.06
CA ILE A 75 8.71 -15.85 2.69
C ILE A 75 8.07 -16.39 3.97
N ASN A 76 7.81 -17.70 4.05
CA ASN A 76 7.17 -18.34 5.18
C ASN A 76 8.16 -18.79 6.25
N ARG A 77 9.46 -18.84 5.94
CA ARG A 77 10.50 -19.15 6.93
C ARG A 77 10.92 -17.94 7.77
N VAL A 78 10.63 -16.72 7.32
CA VAL A 78 11.14 -15.52 8.01
C VAL A 78 10.58 -15.41 9.42
N TYR A 79 9.26 -15.52 9.56
CA TYR A 79 8.58 -15.57 10.86
C TYR A 79 8.05 -16.96 11.20
N GLY A 80 8.06 -17.89 10.24
CA GLY A 80 7.33 -19.14 10.36
C GLY A 80 5.89 -19.00 9.87
N VAL A 81 5.10 -20.03 10.13
CA VAL A 81 3.66 -20.06 9.86
C VAL A 81 2.92 -20.53 11.11
N PRO A 82 1.63 -20.17 11.27
CA PRO A 82 0.81 -20.64 12.37
C PRO A 82 0.73 -22.17 12.45
N ASP A 83 0.55 -22.70 13.66
CA ASP A 83 0.33 -24.12 13.89
C ASP A 83 -0.81 -24.67 13.02
N GLY A 84 -0.55 -25.82 12.39
CA GLY A 84 -1.51 -26.48 11.51
C GLY A 84 -1.73 -25.77 10.17
N PHE A 85 -0.85 -24.86 9.77
CA PHE A 85 -0.88 -24.20 8.46
C PHE A 85 -1.06 -25.21 7.31
N GLN A 86 -2.05 -24.94 6.47
CA GLN A 86 -2.32 -25.71 5.26
C GLN A 86 -2.26 -24.79 4.06
N LEU A 87 -1.48 -25.15 3.05
CA LEU A 87 -1.37 -24.40 1.81
C LEU A 87 -2.76 -24.22 1.17
N LEU A 88 -3.11 -22.99 0.79
CA LEU A 88 -4.29 -22.73 -0.03
C LEU A 88 -3.92 -22.90 -1.50
N ASP A 89 -4.76 -23.60 -2.27
CA ASP A 89 -4.52 -23.81 -3.69
C ASP A 89 -4.54 -22.49 -4.46
N CYS A 90 -3.41 -22.18 -5.10
CA CYS A 90 -3.25 -20.98 -5.91
C CYS A 90 -3.57 -21.26 -7.37
N HIS A 91 -4.74 -20.82 -7.83
CA HIS A 91 -5.12 -20.91 -9.24
C HIS A 91 -4.46 -19.82 -10.08
N GLN A 92 -3.35 -20.13 -10.77
CA GLN A 92 -2.62 -19.17 -11.62
C GLN A 92 -3.50 -18.48 -12.68
N ASN A 93 -4.50 -19.18 -13.23
CA ASN A 93 -5.43 -18.61 -14.21
C ASN A 93 -6.46 -17.64 -13.60
N SER A 94 -6.39 -17.37 -12.30
CA SER A 94 -7.27 -16.42 -11.59
C SER A 94 -6.61 -15.06 -11.36
N PHE A 95 -5.35 -14.89 -11.77
CA PHE A 95 -4.69 -13.59 -11.81
C PHE A 95 -5.10 -12.82 -13.06
N VAL A 96 -5.40 -11.53 -12.87
CA VAL A 96 -5.59 -10.57 -13.95
C VAL A 96 -4.56 -9.47 -13.76
N THR A 97 -3.79 -9.21 -14.81
CA THR A 97 -2.82 -8.11 -14.85
C THR A 97 -3.29 -7.07 -15.85
N GLN A 98 -3.23 -5.81 -15.46
CA GLN A 98 -3.48 -4.66 -16.32
C GLN A 98 -2.25 -3.75 -16.30
N ASP A 99 -1.51 -3.75 -17.39
CA ASP A 99 -0.35 -2.89 -17.57
C ASP A 99 -0.81 -1.43 -17.71
N GLN A 100 -0.10 -0.51 -17.05
CA GLN A 100 -0.44 0.92 -17.03
C GLN A 100 -1.89 1.21 -16.63
N TYR A 101 -2.44 0.41 -15.71
CA TYR A 101 -3.76 0.65 -15.12
C TYR A 101 -3.91 2.09 -14.64
N HIS A 102 -2.88 2.62 -14.00
CA HIS A 102 -2.68 4.06 -13.86
C HIS A 102 -1.72 4.54 -14.94
N SER A 103 -2.17 5.46 -15.79
CA SER A 103 -1.31 6.05 -16.82
C SER A 103 -0.17 6.88 -16.20
N PRO A 104 0.95 7.07 -16.89
CA PRO A 104 2.01 7.97 -16.44
C PRO A 104 1.49 9.37 -16.09
N ASN A 105 2.05 9.97 -15.05
CA ASN A 105 1.65 11.26 -14.46
C ASN A 105 0.25 11.27 -13.82
N THR A 106 -0.29 10.09 -13.47
CA THR A 106 -1.54 10.01 -12.69
C THR A 106 -1.32 10.56 -11.28
N ARG A 107 -2.31 11.30 -10.78
CA ARG A 107 -2.36 11.80 -9.40
C ARG A 107 -3.65 11.37 -8.74
N VAL A 108 -3.54 10.66 -7.62
CA VAL A 108 -4.67 10.31 -6.77
C VAL A 108 -4.68 11.27 -5.59
N CYS A 109 -5.70 12.11 -5.52
CA CYS A 109 -5.78 13.20 -4.55
C CYS A 109 -7.00 13.03 -3.64
N SER A 110 -7.01 13.72 -2.50
CA SER A 110 -8.23 13.83 -1.70
C SER A 110 -9.41 14.36 -2.52
N GLU A 111 -10.62 13.93 -2.19
CA GLU A 111 -11.83 14.50 -2.77
C GLU A 111 -11.80 16.04 -2.66
N LYS A 112 -12.18 16.73 -3.74
CA LYS A 112 -12.18 18.20 -3.85
C LYS A 112 -10.81 18.88 -3.72
N ALA A 113 -9.73 18.14 -3.95
CA ALA A 113 -8.45 18.75 -4.31
C ALA A 113 -8.52 19.29 -5.74
N HIS A 114 -7.96 20.47 -5.97
CA HIS A 114 -7.86 21.11 -7.27
C HIS A 114 -6.41 21.12 -7.73
N GLU A 115 -6.13 20.47 -8.85
CA GLU A 115 -4.81 20.53 -9.48
C GLU A 115 -4.70 21.84 -10.30
N MET A 116 -3.64 22.59 -10.05
CA MET A 116 -3.23 23.74 -10.84
C MET A 116 -1.85 23.45 -11.42
N ARG A 117 -1.69 23.63 -12.73
CA ARG A 117 -0.40 23.41 -13.40
C ARG A 117 0.35 24.73 -13.51
N LEU A 118 1.64 24.71 -13.23
CA LEU A 118 2.50 25.89 -13.26
C LEU A 118 3.65 25.72 -14.26
N ASN A 119 3.93 26.78 -15.02
CA ASN A 119 5.16 26.96 -15.80
C ASN A 119 6.40 26.95 -14.90
N ALA A 120 7.58 26.82 -15.51
CA ALA A 120 8.87 26.94 -14.82
C ALA A 120 9.04 28.31 -14.12
N ASP A 121 8.33 29.34 -14.56
CA ASP A 121 8.27 30.69 -13.96
C ASP A 121 7.18 30.85 -12.88
N GLY A 122 6.40 29.81 -12.60
CA GLY A 122 5.33 29.81 -11.60
C GLY A 122 3.96 30.31 -12.09
N THR A 123 3.79 30.58 -13.39
CA THR A 123 2.50 31.02 -13.97
C THR A 123 1.60 29.84 -14.34
N VAL A 124 0.27 30.00 -14.27
CA VAL A 124 -0.68 28.90 -14.48
C VAL A 124 -0.76 28.49 -15.96
N LEU A 125 -0.57 27.20 -16.24
CA LEU A 125 -0.68 26.60 -17.58
C LEU A 125 -2.10 26.09 -17.85
N ALA A 126 -2.69 26.57 -18.95
CA ALA A 126 -3.83 25.91 -19.57
C ALA A 126 -3.33 24.84 -20.55
N GLY A 127 -3.39 23.56 -20.17
CA GLY A 127 -3.37 22.44 -21.14
C GLY A 127 -2.01 21.96 -21.67
N ALA A 128 -0.86 22.35 -21.12
CA ALA A 128 0.45 21.82 -21.56
C ALA A 128 0.99 20.73 -20.61
N PHE A 129 1.67 19.74 -21.19
CA PHE A 129 2.47 18.72 -20.50
C PHE A 129 3.91 18.82 -21.01
N GLY A 130 4.90 18.81 -20.11
CA GLY A 130 6.31 18.81 -20.47
C GLY A 130 7.23 18.73 -19.25
N PRO A 131 8.49 18.27 -19.41
CA PRO A 131 9.48 18.26 -18.34
C PRO A 131 9.74 19.68 -17.84
N GLY A 132 9.69 19.87 -16.51
CA GLY A 132 9.88 21.19 -15.86
C GLY A 132 8.59 21.94 -15.50
N VAL A 133 7.42 21.34 -15.73
CA VAL A 133 6.13 21.87 -15.26
C VAL A 133 5.92 21.47 -13.80
N GLY A 134 5.95 22.45 -12.89
CA GLY A 134 5.59 22.23 -11.50
C GLY A 134 4.07 22.07 -11.38
N VAL A 135 3.61 21.05 -10.67
CA VAL A 135 2.19 20.95 -10.30
C VAL A 135 2.00 21.57 -8.92
N GLU A 136 0.93 22.33 -8.75
CA GLU A 136 0.44 22.83 -7.47
C GLU A 136 -0.92 22.17 -7.19
N ILE A 137 -1.16 21.73 -5.96
CA ILE A 137 -2.41 21.08 -5.59
C ILE A 137 -3.05 21.88 -4.48
N GLN A 138 -4.17 22.53 -4.77
CA GLN A 138 -4.91 23.27 -3.77
C GLN A 138 -5.93 22.38 -3.09
N PHE A 139 -5.97 22.41 -1.77
CA PHE A 139 -6.95 21.70 -0.97
C PHE A 139 -7.96 22.69 -0.40
N SER A 140 -9.21 22.27 -0.32
CA SER A 140 -10.31 23.06 0.25
C SER A 140 -10.59 22.72 1.71
N HIS A 141 -9.82 21.79 2.29
CA HIS A 141 -10.03 21.24 3.62
C HIS A 141 -8.80 21.41 4.52
N SER A 142 -9.00 21.23 5.83
CA SER A 142 -7.94 21.32 6.84
C SER A 142 -6.98 20.12 6.84
N GLU A 143 -7.23 19.11 6.02
CA GLU A 143 -6.39 17.93 5.83
C GLU A 143 -6.57 17.41 4.40
N GLY A 144 -5.53 16.76 3.89
CA GLY A 144 -5.52 16.19 2.56
C GLY A 144 -4.25 15.39 2.27
N SER A 145 -4.34 14.60 1.22
CA SER A 145 -3.32 13.66 0.77
C SER A 145 -3.29 13.56 -0.74
N VAL A 146 -2.09 13.32 -1.27
CA VAL A 146 -1.81 13.13 -2.69
C VAL A 146 -0.84 11.96 -2.84
N LEU A 147 -1.09 11.14 -3.84
CA LEU A 147 -0.18 10.16 -4.41
C LEU A 147 0.06 10.54 -5.88
N SER A 148 1.30 10.81 -6.23
CA SER A 148 1.77 11.05 -7.59
C SER A 148 2.42 9.78 -8.13
N LEU A 149 2.08 9.40 -9.36
CA LEU A 149 2.59 8.24 -10.08
C LEU A 149 3.24 8.71 -11.39
N PRO A 150 4.49 9.22 -11.37
CA PRO A 150 5.13 9.78 -12.57
C PRO A 150 5.23 8.77 -13.73
N GLU A 151 5.60 7.52 -13.42
CA GLU A 151 5.66 6.43 -14.41
C GLU A 151 4.36 5.61 -14.51
N GLY A 152 3.32 5.99 -13.77
CA GLY A 152 2.08 5.21 -13.69
C GLY A 152 2.24 3.98 -12.79
N ALA A 153 1.28 3.05 -12.90
CA ALA A 153 1.29 1.81 -12.13
C ALA A 153 0.53 0.69 -12.86
N ASP A 154 1.02 -0.53 -12.70
CA ASP A 154 0.37 -1.76 -13.15
C ASP A 154 -0.56 -2.27 -12.05
N GLN A 155 -1.65 -2.93 -12.41
CA GLN A 155 -2.55 -3.58 -11.45
C GLN A 155 -2.49 -5.10 -11.60
N VAL A 156 -2.48 -5.80 -10.46
CA VAL A 156 -2.62 -7.25 -10.38
C VAL A 156 -3.73 -7.59 -9.40
N ASP A 157 -4.76 -8.30 -9.87
CA ASP A 157 -5.87 -8.76 -9.04
C ASP A 157 -6.03 -10.28 -9.09
N TYR A 158 -6.40 -10.88 -7.96
CA TYR A 158 -6.79 -12.27 -7.87
C TYR A 158 -8.31 -12.42 -7.77
N LEU A 159 -8.94 -12.93 -8.83
CA LEU A 159 -10.40 -12.95 -8.96
C LEU A 159 -11.09 -13.89 -7.96
N LYS A 160 -10.44 -14.99 -7.56
CA LYS A 160 -11.02 -16.01 -6.67
C LYS A 160 -10.86 -15.63 -5.20
N THR A 161 -11.46 -14.52 -4.78
CA THR A 161 -11.32 -14.02 -3.40
C THR A 161 -12.14 -14.81 -2.37
N ARG A 162 -13.18 -15.54 -2.78
CA ARG A 162 -14.02 -16.32 -1.85
C ARG A 162 -13.23 -17.40 -1.09
N PRO A 163 -12.46 -18.30 -1.76
CA PRO A 163 -11.60 -19.25 -1.05
C PRO A 163 -10.63 -18.60 -0.07
N ILE A 164 -10.04 -17.46 -0.43
CA ILE A 164 -9.14 -16.70 0.46
C ILE A 164 -9.90 -16.24 1.71
N ARG A 165 -11.10 -15.69 1.54
CA ARG A 165 -11.93 -15.22 2.66
C ARG A 165 -12.34 -16.37 3.58
N ASP A 166 -12.81 -17.48 3.01
CA ASP A 166 -13.24 -18.64 3.79
C ASP A 166 -12.04 -19.24 4.57
N TYR A 167 -10.87 -19.29 3.94
CA TYR A 167 -9.63 -19.73 4.56
C TYR A 167 -9.17 -18.78 5.69
N ALA A 168 -9.19 -17.46 5.45
CA ALA A 168 -8.84 -16.47 6.47
C ALA A 168 -9.80 -16.51 7.66
N ALA A 169 -11.12 -16.61 7.42
CA ALA A 169 -12.11 -16.69 8.48
C ALA A 169 -11.95 -17.96 9.34
N LYS A 170 -11.65 -19.11 8.71
CA LYS A 170 -11.40 -20.37 9.41
C LYS A 170 -10.15 -20.33 10.29
N ASN A 171 -9.10 -19.64 9.86
CA ASN A 171 -7.80 -19.65 10.53
C ASN A 171 -7.48 -18.36 11.32
N ALA A 172 -8.38 -17.36 11.30
CA ALA A 172 -8.13 -16.06 11.91
C ALA A 172 -7.67 -16.16 13.38
N GLU A 173 -8.31 -17.01 14.19
CA GLU A 173 -7.93 -17.20 15.59
C GLU A 173 -6.50 -17.73 15.75
N SER A 174 -6.11 -18.76 14.99
CA SER A 174 -4.74 -19.30 15.05
C SER A 174 -3.71 -18.31 14.54
N TRP A 175 -4.05 -17.47 13.56
CA TRP A 175 -3.16 -16.42 13.07
C TRP A 175 -2.94 -15.33 14.11
N TYR A 176 -3.97 -14.92 14.84
CA TYR A 176 -3.80 -13.98 15.95
C TYR A 176 -2.95 -14.58 17.06
N ARG A 177 -3.18 -15.84 17.46
CA ARG A 177 -2.35 -16.52 18.47
C ARG A 177 -0.89 -16.66 18.05
N PHE A 178 -0.64 -17.09 16.82
CA PHE A 178 0.71 -17.12 16.26
C PHE A 178 1.39 -15.75 16.37
N LEU A 179 0.66 -14.70 16.00
CA LEU A 179 1.20 -13.35 16.03
C LEU A 179 1.44 -12.80 17.46
N THR A 180 0.52 -13.02 18.40
CA THR A 180 0.60 -12.46 19.75
C THR A 180 1.41 -13.34 20.70
N ASP A 181 1.20 -14.65 20.65
CA ASP A 181 1.70 -15.60 21.64
C ASP A 181 3.09 -16.13 21.23
N GLU A 182 3.30 -16.39 19.94
CA GLU A 182 4.58 -16.92 19.44
C GLU A 182 5.53 -15.82 18.96
N LEU A 183 5.04 -14.86 18.17
CA LEU A 183 5.86 -13.76 17.64
C LEU A 183 5.96 -12.56 18.59
N GLY A 184 5.13 -12.50 19.64
CA GLY A 184 5.13 -11.41 20.62
C GLY A 184 4.80 -10.04 20.02
N MET A 185 4.07 -9.99 18.90
CA MET A 185 3.70 -8.74 18.24
C MET A 185 2.34 -8.23 18.72
N ASP A 186 2.24 -6.92 18.89
CA ASP A 186 0.96 -6.27 19.19
C ASP A 186 0.02 -6.34 17.98
N ALA A 187 -1.15 -6.93 18.19
CA ALA A 187 -2.22 -7.03 17.21
C ALA A 187 -3.57 -6.73 17.87
N TYR A 188 -4.49 -6.13 17.11
CA TYR A 188 -5.87 -5.91 17.55
C TYR A 188 -6.83 -6.51 16.52
N ASN A 189 -8.05 -6.82 16.95
CA ASN A 189 -9.02 -7.41 16.02
C ASN A 189 -9.25 -6.50 14.80
N GLY A 190 -9.04 -7.05 13.61
CA GLY A 190 -9.09 -6.35 12.33
C GLY A 190 -7.75 -5.78 11.84
N SER A 191 -6.63 -6.02 12.53
CA SER A 191 -5.31 -5.54 12.11
C SER A 191 -4.59 -6.44 11.10
N LEU A 192 -5.06 -7.67 10.92
CA LEU A 192 -4.55 -8.63 9.94
C LEU A 192 -5.23 -8.46 8.58
N TYR A 193 -4.41 -8.45 7.53
CA TYR A 193 -4.83 -8.32 6.15
C TYR A 193 -4.30 -9.50 5.33
N VAL A 194 -5.05 -9.89 4.31
CA VAL A 194 -4.60 -10.77 3.24
C VAL A 194 -4.63 -9.99 1.94
N ILE A 195 -3.52 -9.93 1.22
CA ILE A 195 -3.44 -9.22 -0.05
C ILE A 195 -4.14 -10.06 -1.12
N THR A 196 -5.21 -9.52 -1.72
CA THR A 196 -5.93 -10.16 -2.84
C THR A 196 -5.61 -9.53 -4.19
N GLY A 197 -4.91 -8.40 -4.19
CA GLY A 197 -4.51 -7.64 -5.37
C GLY A 197 -3.66 -6.45 -4.94
N TYR A 198 -2.99 -5.82 -5.90
CA TYR A 198 -2.17 -4.64 -5.66
C TYR A 198 -1.99 -3.81 -6.95
N ASP A 199 -1.82 -2.50 -6.74
CA ASP A 199 -1.29 -1.59 -7.77
C ASP A 199 0.20 -1.36 -7.48
N ARG A 200 1.05 -1.49 -8.50
CA ARG A 200 2.51 -1.43 -8.38
C ARG A 200 3.09 -0.32 -9.25
N ALA A 201 3.76 0.61 -8.60
CA ALA A 201 4.50 1.69 -9.26
C ALA A 201 6.01 1.50 -9.10
N ARG A 202 6.78 1.87 -10.11
CA ARG A 202 8.26 1.90 -10.04
C ARG A 202 8.77 3.13 -9.30
N CYS A 203 8.07 4.24 -9.44
CA CYS A 203 8.31 5.48 -8.73
C CYS A 203 6.99 6.05 -8.22
N TYR A 204 7.03 6.64 -7.04
CA TYR A 204 5.90 7.33 -6.45
C TYR A 204 6.41 8.47 -5.58
N GLU A 205 5.60 9.51 -5.48
CA GLU A 205 5.77 10.58 -4.49
C GLU A 205 4.45 10.74 -3.76
N ASN A 206 4.47 10.85 -2.45
CA ASN A 206 3.26 11.05 -1.67
C ASN A 206 3.41 12.15 -0.63
N LEU A 207 2.28 12.73 -0.29
CA LEU A 207 2.19 13.81 0.68
C LEU A 207 0.89 13.66 1.47
N SER A 208 0.95 13.96 2.76
CA SER A 208 -0.22 14.20 3.59
C SER A 208 0.02 15.41 4.47
N PHE A 209 -1.03 16.20 4.68
CA PHE A 209 -0.95 17.35 5.58
C PHE A 209 -2.21 17.45 6.42
N LYS A 210 -2.07 18.13 7.55
CA LYS A 210 -3.15 18.54 8.44
C LYS A 210 -2.80 19.89 9.04
N THR A 211 -3.74 20.81 9.00
CA THR A 211 -3.63 22.17 9.52
C THR A 211 -4.72 22.42 10.58
N SER A 212 -4.49 23.41 11.44
CA SER A 212 -5.49 23.92 12.37
C SER A 212 -6.47 24.90 11.72
N SER A 213 -6.17 25.41 10.52
CA SER A 213 -7.02 26.34 9.76
C SER A 213 -8.18 25.60 9.06
N LYS A 214 -9.37 26.22 9.02
CA LYS A 214 -10.57 25.65 8.38
C LYS A 214 -10.41 25.41 6.86
N ALA A 215 -9.51 26.15 6.22
CA ALA A 215 -9.07 25.93 4.85
C ALA A 215 -7.55 26.11 4.82
N ALA A 216 -6.85 25.24 4.09
CA ALA A 216 -5.44 25.41 3.77
C ALA A 216 -5.18 25.10 2.31
N SER A 217 -4.58 26.06 1.62
CA SER A 217 -3.89 25.82 0.36
C SER A 217 -2.47 25.35 0.67
N LEU A 218 -2.12 24.14 0.22
CA LEU A 218 -0.76 23.62 0.32
C LEU A 218 -0.19 23.43 -1.08
N SER A 219 0.72 24.30 -1.50
CA SER A 219 1.40 24.14 -2.77
C SER A 219 2.50 23.08 -2.64
N ALA A 220 2.31 21.92 -3.26
CA ALA A 220 3.29 20.85 -3.29
C ALA A 220 3.79 20.64 -4.72
N ARG A 221 5.09 20.83 -4.95
CA ARG A 221 5.74 20.54 -6.23
C ARG A 221 6.22 19.10 -6.23
N PHE A 222 5.83 18.38 -7.27
CA PHE A 222 6.21 17.01 -7.54
C PHE A 222 7.10 17.02 -8.79
N SER A 223 8.11 16.15 -8.80
CA SER A 223 9.17 16.16 -9.81
C SER A 223 8.87 15.28 -11.04
#